data_AF-M8DA63-F1
#
_entry.id   AF-M8DA63-F1
#
_cell.length_a   1.000
_cell.length_b   1.000
_cell.length_c   1.000
_cell.angle_alpha   90.00
_cell.angle_beta   90.00
_cell.angle_gamma   90.00
#
_symmetry.space_group_name_H-M   'P 1'
#
loop_
_entity.id
_entity.type
_entity.pdbx_description
1 polymer ?
#
loop_
_entity_poly.entity_id
_entity_poly.type
_entity_poly.pdbx_seq_one_letter_code
_entity_poly.pdbx_strand_id
1 'polypeptide(L)'
;MFTRYLKDQRGLTLVELLAVVVILGIIAAIAIPSVGNIIENSRKDAHIANAQMLANAARMAATAEGKATGDYTLEELQKEGFISDIQVPGGDGNYDAEDTKVSITSDKDTTKQIIKVTLSDGKTTFVEDKDISSLGRDEVVLEDEK
;
A
#
# COMPACT_ATOMS: atom_id res chain seq x y z
N MET A 1 50.80 4.48 -42.21
CA MET A 1 50.08 3.33 -42.81
C MET A 1 49.33 2.63 -41.68
N PHE A 2 48.03 2.93 -41.51
CA PHE A 2 47.22 2.38 -40.41
C PHE A 2 46.68 1.00 -40.81
N THR A 3 47.20 -0.07 -40.19
CA THR A 3 46.70 -1.43 -40.37
C THR A 3 45.31 -1.57 -39.75
N ARG A 4 44.29 -1.77 -40.59
CA ARG A 4 42.93 -2.08 -40.16
C ARG A 4 42.88 -3.47 -39.57
N TYR A 5 42.78 -3.57 -38.25
CA TYR A 5 42.39 -4.79 -37.56
C TYR A 5 40.90 -5.03 -37.83
N LEU A 6 40.57 -5.91 -38.78
CA LEU A 6 39.19 -6.34 -39.01
C LEU A 6 38.78 -7.18 -37.78
N LYS A 7 37.96 -6.58 -36.90
CA LYS A 7 37.37 -7.27 -35.75
C LYS A 7 36.57 -8.46 -36.25
N ASP A 8 37.01 -9.65 -35.85
CA ASP A 8 36.36 -10.92 -36.13
C ASP A 8 34.96 -10.96 -35.49
N GLN A 9 33.92 -10.87 -36.32
CA GLN A 9 32.51 -11.00 -35.91
C GLN A 9 32.04 -12.44 -36.09
N ARG A 10 32.73 -13.39 -35.46
CA ARG A 10 32.18 -14.74 -35.26
C ARG A 10 30.90 -14.59 -34.41
N GLY A 11 29.75 -14.62 -35.09
CA GLY A 11 28.43 -14.44 -34.49
C GLY A 11 28.04 -15.60 -33.57
N LEU A 12 27.22 -15.30 -32.56
CA LEU A 12 26.59 -16.31 -31.72
C LEU A 12 25.87 -17.34 -32.59
N THR A 13 25.95 -18.60 -32.18
CA THR A 13 25.16 -19.68 -32.78
C THR A 13 23.72 -19.63 -32.25
N LEU A 14 22.76 -20.11 -33.05
CA LEU A 14 21.36 -20.20 -32.62
C LEU A 14 21.19 -21.09 -31.38
N VAL A 15 22.04 -22.10 -31.21
CA VAL A 15 22.01 -23.02 -30.07
C VAL A 15 22.37 -22.31 -28.77
N GLU A 16 23.33 -21.39 -28.81
CA GLU A 16 23.71 -20.59 -27.63
C GLU A 16 22.59 -19.63 -27.21
N LEU A 17 21.93 -18.98 -28.17
CA LEU A 17 20.77 -18.14 -27.89
C LEU A 17 19.59 -18.97 -27.35
N LEU A 18 19.39 -20.18 -27.88
CA LEU A 18 18.34 -21.08 -27.41
C LEU A 18 18.55 -21.49 -25.95
N ALA A 19 19.77 -21.87 -25.57
CA ALA A 19 20.09 -22.26 -24.20
C ALA A 19 19.81 -21.13 -23.19
N VAL A 20 20.11 -19.88 -23.55
CA VAL A 20 19.87 -18.70 -22.70
C VAL A 20 18.37 -18.48 -22.48
N VAL A 21 17.56 -18.51 -23.55
CA VAL A 21 16.11 -18.27 -23.44
C VAL A 21 15.43 -19.37 -22.63
N VAL A 22 15.89 -20.63 -22.72
CA VAL A 22 15.39 -21.73 -21.88
C VAL A 22 15.64 -21.47 -20.40
N ILE A 23 16.86 -21.06 -20.02
CA ILE A 23 17.19 -20.76 -18.62
C ILE A 23 16.37 -19.55 -18.13
N LEU A 24 16.26 -18.49 -18.94
CA LEU A 24 15.43 -17.33 -18.61
C LEU A 24 13.95 -17.70 -18.43
N GLY A 25 13.43 -18.61 -19.25
CA GLY A 25 12.06 -19.11 -19.14
C GLY A 25 11.78 -19.84 -17.82
N ILE A 26 12.71 -20.69 -17.37
CA ILE A 26 12.59 -21.40 -16.08
C ILE A 26 12.62 -20.40 -14.91
N ILE A 27 13.54 -19.43 -14.95
CA ILE A 27 13.64 -18.39 -13.92
C ILE A 27 12.36 -17.55 -13.89
N ALA A 28 11.86 -17.11 -15.05
CA ALA A 28 10.65 -16.30 -15.16
C ALA A 28 9.42 -17.04 -14.60
N ALA A 29 9.29 -18.33 -14.85
CA ALA A 29 8.16 -19.13 -14.36
C ALA A 29 8.03 -19.15 -12.83
N ILE A 30 9.15 -19.14 -12.10
CA ILE A 30 9.16 -19.10 -10.62
C ILE A 30 9.13 -17.66 -10.10
N ALA A 31 9.84 -16.75 -10.78
CA ALA A 31 10.00 -15.37 -10.35
C ALA A 31 8.70 -14.56 -10.44
N ILE A 32 7.92 -14.70 -11.53
CA ILE A 32 6.69 -13.93 -11.74
C ILE A 32 5.69 -14.08 -10.58
N PRO A 33 5.25 -15.30 -10.19
CA PRO A 33 4.29 -15.44 -9.08
C PRO A 33 4.87 -15.00 -7.73
N SER A 34 6.16 -15.26 -7.49
CA SER A 34 6.83 -14.84 -6.25
C SER A 34 6.89 -13.33 -6.12
N VAL A 35 7.28 -12.62 -7.18
CA VAL A 35 7.42 -11.17 -7.17
C VAL A 35 6.06 -10.49 -7.08
N GLY A 36 5.04 -11.03 -7.78
CA GLY A 36 3.66 -10.56 -7.66
C GLY A 36 3.16 -10.56 -6.22
N ASN A 37 3.30 -11.69 -5.52
CA ASN A 37 2.89 -11.80 -4.11
C ASN A 37 3.66 -10.84 -3.19
N ILE A 38 4.96 -10.60 -3.45
CA ILE A 38 5.76 -9.67 -2.64
C ILE A 38 5.27 -8.23 -2.83
N ILE A 39 4.99 -7.84 -4.08
CA ILE A 39 4.47 -6.51 -4.40
C ILE A 39 3.09 -6.32 -3.77
N GLU A 40 2.20 -7.30 -3.89
CA GLU A 40 0.86 -7.27 -3.30
C GLU A 40 0.91 -7.10 -1.78
N ASN A 41 1.71 -7.94 -1.10
CA ASN A 41 1.90 -7.83 0.35
C ASN A 41 2.50 -6.48 0.76
N SER A 42 3.45 -5.95 -0.02
CA SER A 42 4.06 -4.64 0.24
C SER A 42 3.04 -3.50 0.10
N ARG A 43 2.14 -3.56 -0.90
CA ARG A 43 1.03 -2.62 -1.04
C ARG A 43 0.09 -2.72 0.17
N LYS A 44 -0.32 -3.93 0.56
CA LYS A 44 -1.17 -4.15 1.74
C LYS A 44 -0.55 -3.61 3.02
N ASP A 45 0.74 -3.85 3.24
CA ASP A 45 1.47 -3.31 4.39
C ASP A 45 1.53 -1.78 4.38
N ALA A 46 1.67 -1.17 3.22
CA ALA A 46 1.64 0.28 3.09
C ALA A 46 0.25 0.87 3.41
N HIS A 47 -0.85 0.21 3.00
CA HIS A 47 -2.21 0.61 3.42
C HIS A 47 -2.39 0.51 4.94
N ILE A 48 -1.86 -0.54 5.57
CA ILE A 48 -1.90 -0.70 7.02
C ILE A 48 -1.12 0.43 7.71
N ALA A 49 0.06 0.77 7.21
CA ALA A 49 0.85 1.90 7.73
C ALA A 49 0.10 3.23 7.60
N ASN A 50 -0.54 3.48 6.45
CA ASN A 50 -1.37 4.66 6.23
C ASN A 50 -2.57 4.71 7.19
N ALA A 51 -3.23 3.57 7.43
CA ALA A 51 -4.31 3.48 8.42
C ALA A 51 -3.81 3.80 9.84
N GLN A 52 -2.60 3.35 10.20
CA GLN A 52 -1.98 3.65 11.49
C GLN A 52 -1.65 5.15 11.63
N MET A 53 -1.13 5.77 10.56
CA MET A 53 -0.88 7.21 10.52
C MET A 53 -2.18 7.99 10.74
N LEU A 54 -3.25 7.61 10.05
CA LEU A 54 -4.55 8.24 10.18
C LEU A 54 -5.15 8.06 11.58
N ALA A 55 -5.09 6.84 12.13
CA ALA A 55 -5.53 6.56 13.50
C ALA A 55 -4.77 7.40 14.54
N ASN A 56 -3.46 7.60 14.36
CA ASN A 56 -2.66 8.45 15.23
C ASN A 56 -3.03 9.93 15.09
N ALA A 57 -3.28 10.40 13.87
CA ALA A 57 -3.76 11.77 13.64
C ALA A 57 -5.12 12.03 14.32
N ALA A 58 -6.07 11.11 14.17
CA ALA A 58 -7.37 11.18 14.84
C ALA A 58 -7.22 11.17 16.37
N ARG A 59 -6.30 10.35 16.93
CA ARG A 59 -5.99 10.37 18.37
C ARG A 59 -5.45 11.73 18.83
N MET A 60 -4.58 12.34 18.03
CA MET A 60 -4.04 13.68 18.35
C MET A 60 -5.15 14.74 18.31
N ALA A 61 -6.03 14.70 17.31
CA ALA A 61 -7.18 15.59 17.19
C ALA A 61 -8.12 15.45 18.39
N ALA A 62 -8.53 14.22 18.73
CA ALA A 62 -9.37 13.94 19.89
C ALA A 62 -8.74 14.44 21.19
N THR A 63 -7.43 14.24 21.37
CA THR A 63 -6.71 14.75 22.54
C THR A 63 -6.68 16.27 22.59
N ALA A 64 -6.47 16.94 21.45
CA ALA A 64 -6.46 18.40 21.36
C ALA A 64 -7.83 19.01 21.70
N GLU A 65 -8.92 18.34 21.33
CA GLU A 65 -10.30 18.72 21.68
C GLU A 65 -10.70 18.32 23.10
N GLY A 66 -9.87 17.53 23.81
CA GLY A 66 -10.22 16.98 25.13
C GLY A 66 -11.32 15.91 25.08
N LYS A 67 -11.53 15.28 23.92
CA LYS A 67 -12.52 14.21 23.72
C LYS A 67 -11.85 12.84 23.78
N ALA A 68 -12.49 11.89 24.47
CA ALA A 68 -12.02 10.50 24.52
C ALA A 68 -12.52 9.65 23.32
N THR A 69 -13.47 10.17 22.57
CA THR A 69 -14.16 9.52 21.45
C THR A 69 -14.53 10.58 20.39
N GLY A 70 -14.59 10.19 19.13
CA GLY A 70 -14.95 11.07 18.04
C GLY A 70 -14.86 10.37 16.70
N ASP A 71 -15.59 10.89 15.72
CA ASP A 71 -15.50 10.49 14.33
C ASP A 71 -14.78 11.61 13.57
N TYR A 72 -13.79 11.23 12.77
CA TYR A 72 -12.91 12.15 12.07
C TYR A 72 -12.78 11.72 10.61
N THR A 73 -13.02 12.64 9.68
CA THR A 73 -12.69 12.41 8.26
C THR A 73 -11.25 12.81 7.98
N LEU A 74 -10.67 12.29 6.89
CA LEU A 74 -9.35 12.72 6.43
C LEU A 74 -9.34 14.23 6.15
N GLU A 75 -10.41 14.76 5.56
CA GLU A 75 -10.55 16.18 5.25
C GLU A 75 -10.44 17.06 6.52
N GLU A 76 -11.11 16.68 7.60
CA GLU A 76 -11.06 17.40 8.88
C GLU A 76 -9.64 17.38 9.46
N LEU A 77 -9.00 16.20 9.49
CA LEU A 77 -7.65 16.04 10.02
C LEU A 77 -6.60 16.81 9.20
N GLN A 78 -6.80 16.93 7.89
CA GLN A 78 -5.94 17.73 7.02
C GLN A 78 -6.14 19.24 7.23
N LYS A 79 -7.40 19.70 7.30
CA LYS A 79 -7.73 21.12 7.53
C LYS A 79 -7.18 21.62 8.87
N GLU A 80 -7.23 20.78 9.90
CA GLU A 80 -6.70 21.10 11.23
C GLU A 80 -5.18 20.88 11.35
N GLY A 81 -4.54 20.31 10.33
CA GLY A 81 -3.09 20.14 10.25
C GLY A 81 -2.54 18.96 11.05
N PHE A 82 -3.38 17.99 11.42
CA PHE A 82 -2.96 16.78 12.13
C PHE A 82 -2.29 15.75 11.21
N ILE A 83 -2.59 15.80 9.91
CA ILE A 83 -2.01 14.89 8.92
C ILE A 83 -1.83 15.59 7.56
N SER A 84 -0.84 15.14 6.80
CA SER A 84 -0.62 15.57 5.42
C SER A 84 -1.32 14.64 4.43
N ASP A 85 -1.23 14.95 3.15
CA ASP A 85 -1.67 14.05 2.09
C ASP A 85 -1.01 12.67 2.19
N ILE A 86 -1.83 11.64 1.99
CA ILE A 86 -1.41 10.24 2.01
C ILE A 86 -1.78 9.62 0.66
N GLN A 87 -0.79 9.06 -0.02
CA GLN A 87 -0.96 8.42 -1.31
C GLN A 87 -1.45 6.99 -1.19
N VAL A 88 -2.26 6.57 -2.15
CA VAL A 88 -2.71 5.18 -2.33
C VAL A 88 -1.52 4.36 -2.83
N PRO A 89 -1.04 3.36 -2.07
CA PRO A 89 0.06 2.51 -2.49
C PRO A 89 -0.23 1.75 -3.79
N GLY A 90 0.51 2.07 -4.86
CA GLY A 90 0.35 1.44 -6.16
C GLY A 90 -0.71 2.08 -7.05
N GLY A 91 -1.35 3.18 -6.62
CA GLY A 91 -2.18 4.05 -7.45
C GLY A 91 -1.50 5.39 -7.74
N ASP A 92 -2.11 6.18 -8.64
CA ASP A 92 -1.61 7.50 -9.05
C ASP A 92 -2.20 8.67 -8.23
N GLY A 93 -2.88 8.37 -7.10
CA GLY A 93 -3.68 9.35 -6.35
C GLY A 93 -3.56 9.25 -4.83
N ASN A 94 -4.27 10.15 -4.16
CA ASN A 94 -4.44 10.17 -2.71
C ASN A 94 -5.73 9.44 -2.33
N TYR A 95 -5.85 9.06 -1.06
CA TYR A 95 -7.15 8.66 -0.53
C TYR A 95 -8.16 9.81 -0.63
N ASP A 96 -9.43 9.44 -0.78
CA ASP A 96 -10.52 10.39 -0.79
C ASP A 96 -10.71 11.00 0.60
N ALA A 97 -10.82 12.33 0.64
CA ALA A 97 -10.84 13.09 1.88
C ALA A 97 -12.13 12.91 2.69
N GLU A 98 -13.25 12.63 2.03
CA GLU A 98 -14.57 12.48 2.67
C GLU A 98 -14.86 11.02 3.02
N ASP A 99 -14.49 10.09 2.14
CA ASP A 99 -14.76 8.65 2.33
C ASP A 99 -13.77 7.97 3.30
N THR A 100 -12.58 8.56 3.48
CA THR A 100 -11.58 8.09 4.44
C THR A 100 -11.86 8.65 5.82
N LYS A 101 -12.04 7.76 6.80
CA LYS A 101 -12.52 8.12 8.14
C LYS A 101 -11.93 7.25 9.24
N VAL A 102 -11.94 7.81 10.45
CA VAL A 102 -11.57 7.13 11.69
C VAL A 102 -12.64 7.37 12.74
N SER A 103 -13.08 6.28 13.36
CA SER A 103 -14.02 6.29 14.48
C SER A 103 -13.32 5.83 15.75
N ILE A 104 -13.18 6.72 16.72
CA ILE A 104 -12.63 6.45 18.05
C ILE A 104 -13.79 6.23 19.00
N THR A 105 -13.94 5.00 19.49
CA THR A 105 -14.95 4.62 20.47
C THR A 105 -14.30 4.07 21.74
N SER A 106 -14.98 4.22 22.87
CA SER A 106 -14.54 3.60 24.13
C SER A 106 -15.38 2.36 24.39
N ASP A 107 -14.71 1.23 24.63
CA ASP A 107 -15.36 0.03 25.11
C ASP A 107 -15.81 0.24 26.56
N LYS A 108 -17.12 0.13 26.78
CA LYS A 108 -17.77 0.37 28.08
C LYS A 108 -17.38 -0.66 29.14
N ASP A 109 -16.93 -1.84 28.72
CA ASP A 109 -16.61 -2.95 29.62
C ASP A 109 -15.11 -3.04 29.93
N THR A 110 -14.24 -2.58 29.03
CA THR A 110 -12.78 -2.77 29.17
C THR A 110 -11.97 -1.48 29.32
N THR A 111 -12.59 -0.30 29.26
CA THR A 111 -11.92 1.02 29.23
C THR A 111 -10.90 1.20 28.10
N LYS A 112 -10.86 0.26 27.13
CA LYS A 112 -9.99 0.33 25.97
C LYS A 112 -10.60 1.23 24.91
N GLN A 113 -9.76 2.01 24.24
CA GLN A 113 -10.17 2.69 23.00
C GLN A 113 -10.11 1.70 21.84
N ILE A 114 -11.22 1.59 21.13
CA ILE A 114 -11.34 0.91 19.85
C ILE A 114 -11.25 1.98 18.76
N ILE A 115 -10.29 1.83 17.84
CA ILE A 115 -10.10 2.79 16.76
C ILE A 115 -10.32 2.08 15.45
N LYS A 116 -11.45 2.37 14.82
CA LYS A 116 -11.80 1.81 13.53
C LYS A 116 -11.41 2.75 12.42
N VAL A 117 -10.83 2.21 11.36
CA VAL A 117 -10.35 2.96 10.20
C VAL A 117 -11.04 2.47 8.95
N THR A 118 -11.45 3.41 8.10
CA THR A 118 -11.85 3.18 6.72
C THR A 118 -10.92 3.95 5.81
N LEU A 119 -10.29 3.27 4.84
CA LEU A 119 -9.47 3.88 3.78
C LEU A 119 -10.16 3.67 2.44
N SER A 120 -10.43 4.75 1.71
CA SER A 120 -11.09 4.72 0.41
C SER A 120 -10.48 5.78 -0.52
N ASP A 121 -10.44 5.52 -1.82
CA ASP A 121 -10.14 6.53 -2.85
C ASP A 121 -11.39 6.99 -3.62
N GLY A 122 -12.58 6.68 -3.10
CA GLY A 122 -13.88 6.97 -3.71
C GLY A 122 -14.32 5.94 -4.76
N LYS A 123 -13.43 5.03 -5.18
CA LYS A 123 -13.75 3.90 -6.07
C LYS A 123 -13.62 2.58 -5.35
N THR A 124 -12.55 2.43 -4.59
CA THR A 124 -12.16 1.20 -3.92
C THR A 124 -11.98 1.48 -2.44
N THR A 125 -12.73 0.73 -1.63
CA THR A 125 -12.53 0.70 -0.18
C THR A 125 -11.46 -0.31 0.15
N PHE A 126 -10.26 0.17 0.49
CA PHE A 126 -9.11 -0.69 0.80
C PHE A 126 -9.20 -1.31 2.19
N VAL A 127 -9.78 -0.58 3.15
CA VAL A 127 -10.03 -1.04 4.51
C VAL A 127 -11.41 -0.52 4.91
N GLU A 128 -12.27 -1.37 5.45
CA GLU A 128 -13.65 -1.01 5.80
C GLU A 128 -13.97 -1.26 7.29
N ASP A 129 -14.07 -0.18 8.08
CA ASP A 129 -14.47 -0.19 9.49
C ASP A 129 -13.70 -1.21 10.36
N LYS A 130 -12.40 -1.32 10.15
CA LYS A 130 -11.55 -2.28 10.87
C LYS A 130 -10.82 -1.64 12.02
N ASP A 131 -10.82 -2.32 13.18
CA ASP A 131 -10.02 -1.91 14.32
C ASP A 131 -8.54 -1.99 13.96
N ILE A 132 -7.83 -0.87 14.14
CA ILE A 132 -6.40 -0.75 13.88
C ILE A 132 -5.57 -1.76 14.67
N SER A 133 -6.06 -2.20 15.83
CA SER A 133 -5.38 -3.16 16.71
C SER A 133 -5.38 -4.59 16.16
N SER A 134 -6.35 -4.92 15.31
CA SER A 134 -6.49 -6.23 14.67
C SER A 134 -6.35 -6.18 13.16
N LEU A 135 -5.96 -5.03 12.60
CA LEU A 135 -5.80 -4.85 11.17
C LEU A 135 -4.61 -5.68 10.65
N GLY A 136 -4.89 -6.61 9.74
CA GLY A 136 -3.92 -7.44 9.07
C GLY A 136 -4.10 -7.42 7.55
N ARG A 137 -3.20 -8.07 6.82
CA ARG A 137 -3.19 -8.09 5.34
C ARG A 137 -4.46 -8.69 4.73
N ASP A 138 -5.10 -9.63 5.43
CA ASP A 138 -6.33 -10.30 4.96
C ASP A 138 -7.54 -9.35 4.92
N GLU A 139 -7.47 -8.26 5.67
CA GLU A 139 -8.52 -7.24 5.77
C GLU A 139 -8.29 -6.06 4.80
N VAL A 140 -7.17 -6.09 4.06
CA VAL A 140 -6.86 -5.09 3.05
C VAL A 140 -7.25 -5.62 1.68
N VAL A 141 -8.19 -4.94 1.03
CA VAL A 141 -8.57 -5.19 -0.35
C VAL A 141 -7.72 -4.30 -1.25
N LEU A 142 -7.08 -4.88 -2.27
CA LEU A 142 -6.43 -4.11 -3.32
C LEU A 142 -7.34 -4.09 -4.55
N GLU A 143 -7.21 -3.06 -5.39
CA GLU A 143 -7.85 -3.07 -6.70
C GLU A 143 -7.41 -4.30 -7.49
N ASP A 144 -8.36 -5.05 -8.03
CA ASP A 144 -8.07 -6.08 -9.02
C ASP A 144 -7.46 -5.39 -10.25
N GLU A 145 -6.16 -5.61 -10.48
CA GLU A 145 -5.57 -5.38 -11.80
C GLU A 145 -6.27 -6.32 -12.79
N LYS A 146 -7.29 -5.82 -13.49
CA LYS A 146 -7.92 -6.51 -14.62
C LYS A 146 -6.95 -6.70 -15.78
#